data_AF-A0A3D8YC70-F1
#
_entry.id   AF-A0A3D8YC70-F1
#
_cell.length_a   1.000
_cell.length_b   1.000
_cell.length_c   1.000
_cell.angle_alpha   90.00
_cell.angle_beta   90.00
_cell.angle_gamma   90.00
#
_symmetry.space_group_name_H-M   'P 1'
#
loop_
_entity.id
_entity.type
_entity.pdbx_description
1 polymer ?
#
loop_
_entity_poly.entity_id
_entity_poly.type
_entity_poly.pdbx_seq_one_letter_code
_entity_poly.pdbx_strand_id
1 'polypeptide(L)'
;MAEINKIREEMRNSLQFKLGNVTRLVFKKMNSALISEGIPVQAEQIPILMVVYFKEDNITQQDIANVLQKDKAGIQRSVQTLSKDGFLKIESDIEDKRKNLISVTASGKFVCEKIQALAIAFHRQIMEYYTEEEQKTLLSLLNRMEGIIEKVNV
;
A
#
# COMPACT_ATOMS: atom_id res chain seq x y z
N MET A 1 27.77 4.52 29.47
CA MET A 1 27.70 5.44 28.30
C MET A 1 28.14 4.76 27.00
N ALA A 2 29.31 4.11 26.94
CA ALA A 2 29.76 3.39 25.74
C ALA A 2 28.80 2.25 25.30
N GLU A 3 28.32 1.45 26.26
CA GLU A 3 27.39 0.34 26.00
C GLU A 3 26.01 0.81 25.51
N ILE A 4 25.47 1.88 26.09
CA ILE A 4 24.22 2.51 25.63
C ILE A 4 24.36 3.07 24.21
N ASN A 5 25.52 3.66 23.88
CA ASN A 5 25.79 4.16 22.53
C ASN A 5 25.86 3.01 21.52
N LYS A 6 26.48 1.89 21.89
CA LYS A 6 26.52 0.68 21.06
C LYS A 6 25.12 0.11 20.79
N ILE A 7 24.29 -0.04 21.83
CA ILE A 7 22.90 -0.51 21.69
C ILE A 7 22.09 0.43 20.78
N ARG A 8 22.26 1.75 20.92
CA ARG A 8 21.60 2.73 20.04
C ARG A 8 22.02 2.59 18.59
N GLU A 9 23.29 2.32 18.33
CA GLU A 9 23.82 2.13 16.99
C GLU A 9 23.32 0.81 16.36
N GLU A 10 23.31 -0.27 17.13
CA GLU A 10 22.72 -1.56 16.72
C GLU A 10 21.24 -1.40 16.38
N MET A 11 20.45 -0.73 17.22
CA MET A 11 19.04 -0.45 16.93
C MET A 11 18.86 0.42 15.68
N ARG A 12 19.67 1.47 15.50
CA ARG A 12 19.62 2.33 14.30
C ARG A 12 19.97 1.56 13.02
N ASN A 13 20.84 0.56 13.14
CA ASN A 13 21.24 -0.30 12.03
C ASN A 13 20.38 -1.55 11.86
N SER A 14 19.43 -1.78 12.76
CA SER A 14 18.49 -2.90 12.67
C SER A 14 17.58 -2.81 11.44
N LEU A 15 17.17 -3.98 10.96
CA LEU A 15 16.32 -4.11 9.79
C LEU A 15 14.97 -3.38 9.97
N GLN A 16 14.32 -3.61 11.10
CA GLN A 16 13.03 -3.00 11.43
C GLN A 16 13.09 -1.47 11.43
N PHE A 17 14.19 -0.88 11.90
CA PHE A 17 14.34 0.56 11.94
C PHE A 17 14.62 1.16 10.56
N LYS A 18 15.46 0.52 9.75
CA LYS A 18 15.73 0.98 8.38
C LYS A 18 14.48 0.87 7.49
N LEU A 19 13.80 -0.28 7.50
CA LEU A 19 12.56 -0.48 6.75
C LEU A 19 11.47 0.50 7.20
N GLY A 20 11.26 0.66 8.52
CA GLY A 20 10.29 1.62 9.04
C GLY A 20 10.55 3.07 8.58
N ASN A 21 11.82 3.48 8.50
CA ASN A 21 12.18 4.80 7.99
C ASN A 21 11.92 4.95 6.49
N VAL A 22 12.29 3.96 5.68
CA VAL A 22 12.03 3.96 4.24
C VAL A 22 10.52 4.05 3.98
N THR A 23 9.74 3.17 4.62
CA THR A 23 8.27 3.15 4.51
C THR A 23 7.67 4.51 4.88
N ARG A 24 8.07 5.09 6.00
CA ARG A 24 7.60 6.42 6.44
C ARG A 24 7.91 7.52 5.41
N LEU A 25 9.11 7.50 4.83
CA LEU A 25 9.52 8.49 3.83
C LEU A 25 8.74 8.34 2.52
N VAL A 26 8.51 7.09 2.09
CA VAL A 26 7.68 6.76 0.93
C VAL A 26 6.26 7.29 1.12
N PHE A 27 5.59 6.94 2.22
CA PHE A 27 4.23 7.42 2.50
C PHE A 27 4.16 8.94 2.60
N LYS A 28 5.13 9.58 3.27
CA LYS A 28 5.18 11.05 3.37
C LYS A 28 5.27 11.70 1.99
N LYS A 29 6.18 11.23 1.13
CA LYS A 29 6.37 11.79 -0.21
C LYS A 29 5.19 11.51 -1.13
N MET A 30 4.64 10.30 -1.09
CA MET A 30 3.44 9.95 -1.85
C MET A 30 2.25 10.83 -1.44
N ASN A 31 2.00 11.01 -0.14
CA ASN A 31 0.94 11.90 0.33
C ASN A 31 1.13 13.35 -0.16
N SER A 32 2.36 13.89 -0.13
CA SER A 32 2.63 15.23 -0.68
C SER A 32 2.34 15.31 -2.18
N ALA A 33 2.66 14.25 -2.93
CA ALA A 33 2.43 14.19 -4.36
C ALA A 33 0.94 14.09 -4.71
N LEU A 34 0.17 13.26 -3.98
CA LEU A 34 -1.29 13.17 -4.13
C LEU A 34 -1.96 14.53 -3.89
N ILE A 35 -1.55 15.25 -2.84
CA ILE A 35 -2.06 16.61 -2.56
C ILE A 35 -1.74 17.57 -3.70
N SER A 36 -0.51 17.52 -4.23
CA SER A 36 -0.07 18.41 -5.31
C SER A 36 -0.85 18.17 -6.62
N GLU A 37 -1.23 16.92 -6.88
CA GLU A 37 -2.04 16.50 -8.03
C GLU A 37 -3.55 16.65 -7.81
N GLY A 38 -3.97 17.16 -6.63
CA GLY A 38 -5.38 17.31 -6.28
C GLY A 38 -6.13 15.98 -6.16
N ILE A 39 -5.43 14.90 -5.80
CA ILE A 39 -6.01 13.56 -5.60
C ILE A 39 -6.38 13.43 -4.12
N PRO A 40 -7.68 13.41 -3.75
CA PRO A 40 -8.12 13.41 -2.35
C PRO A 40 -8.13 11.98 -1.78
N VAL A 41 -6.98 11.32 -1.82
CA VAL A 41 -6.77 9.95 -1.33
C VAL A 41 -5.55 9.96 -0.43
N GLN A 42 -5.61 9.22 0.69
CA GLN A 42 -4.43 8.99 1.54
C GLN A 42 -3.61 7.84 0.97
N ALA A 43 -2.28 7.95 1.00
CA ALA A 43 -1.39 6.93 0.46
C ALA A 43 -1.63 5.54 1.08
N GLU A 44 -2.05 5.48 2.34
CA GLU A 44 -2.41 4.24 3.06
C GLU A 44 -3.66 3.54 2.49
N GLN A 45 -4.52 4.26 1.77
CA GLN A 45 -5.72 3.77 1.11
C GLN A 45 -5.46 3.26 -0.32
N ILE A 46 -4.32 3.64 -0.92
CA ILE A 46 -3.95 3.23 -2.30
C ILE A 46 -4.04 1.70 -2.48
N PRO A 47 -3.48 0.85 -1.60
CA PRO A 47 -3.54 -0.60 -1.80
C PRO A 47 -4.97 -1.12 -1.92
N ILE A 48 -5.93 -0.52 -1.19
CA ILE A 48 -7.34 -0.91 -1.26
C ILE A 48 -7.94 -0.54 -2.61
N LEU A 49 -7.73 0.71 -3.06
CA LEU A 49 -8.20 1.15 -4.38
C LEU A 49 -7.63 0.28 -5.49
N MET A 50 -6.32 0.01 -5.48
CA MET A 50 -5.68 -0.78 -6.53
C MET A 50 -6.16 -2.25 -6.54
N VAL A 51 -6.40 -2.86 -5.36
CA VAL A 51 -6.95 -4.21 -5.28
C VAL A 51 -8.35 -4.28 -5.90
N VAL A 52 -9.22 -3.32 -5.58
CA VAL A 52 -10.56 -3.28 -6.19
C VAL A 52 -10.47 -2.97 -7.69
N TYR A 53 -9.56 -2.08 -8.09
CA TYR A 53 -9.41 -1.64 -9.48
C TYR A 53 -8.92 -2.75 -10.42
N PHE A 54 -7.99 -3.60 -9.97
CA PHE A 54 -7.42 -4.67 -10.81
C PHE A 54 -8.24 -5.97 -10.81
N LYS A 55 -9.29 -6.06 -10.00
CA LYS A 55 -10.16 -7.24 -10.00
C LYS A 55 -11.23 -7.07 -11.07
N GLU A 56 -11.39 -8.11 -11.89
CA GLU A 56 -12.39 -8.14 -12.98
C GLU A 56 -13.81 -8.25 -12.43
N ASP A 57 -13.98 -8.97 -11.31
CA ASP A 57 -15.25 -9.15 -10.61
C ASP A 57 -15.35 -8.28 -9.36
N ASN A 58 -16.59 -8.01 -8.93
CA ASN A 58 -16.87 -7.39 -7.64
C ASN A 58 -16.27 -8.23 -6.50
N ILE A 59 -15.60 -7.58 -5.55
CA ILE A 59 -14.94 -8.26 -4.42
C ILE A 59 -15.53 -7.86 -3.08
N THR A 60 -15.44 -8.71 -2.07
CA THR A 60 -15.88 -8.35 -0.72
C THR A 60 -14.78 -7.64 0.07
N GLN A 61 -15.15 -6.97 1.15
CA GLN A 61 -14.18 -6.44 2.12
C GLN A 61 -13.30 -7.53 2.74
N GLN A 62 -13.80 -8.77 2.84
CA GLN A 62 -13.02 -9.90 3.32
C GLN A 62 -11.93 -10.28 2.31
N ASP A 63 -12.26 -10.26 1.02
CA ASP A 63 -11.29 -10.56 -0.03
C ASP A 63 -10.17 -9.51 -0.06
N ILE A 64 -10.53 -8.23 0.08
CA ILE A 64 -9.55 -7.13 0.20
C ILE A 64 -8.65 -7.35 1.44
N ALA A 65 -9.23 -7.70 2.59
CA ALA A 65 -8.49 -7.97 3.81
C ALA A 65 -7.50 -9.13 3.65
N ASN A 66 -7.94 -10.21 3.00
CA ASN A 66 -7.11 -11.39 2.72
C ASN A 66 -5.95 -11.04 1.77
N VAL A 67 -6.24 -10.32 0.68
CA VAL A 67 -5.22 -9.91 -0.31
C VAL A 67 -4.17 -8.99 0.32
N LEU A 68 -4.59 -8.05 1.17
CA LEU A 68 -3.70 -7.08 1.80
C LEU A 68 -3.09 -7.57 3.12
N GLN A 69 -3.45 -8.77 3.58
CA GLN A 69 -3.10 -9.31 4.90
C GLN A 69 -3.35 -8.30 6.04
N LYS A 70 -4.49 -7.61 5.98
CA LYS A 70 -4.90 -6.58 6.96
C LYS A 70 -6.15 -7.01 7.72
N ASP A 71 -6.37 -6.43 8.89
CA ASP A 71 -7.59 -6.65 9.64
C ASP A 71 -8.81 -6.07 8.90
N LYS A 72 -9.94 -6.78 8.97
CA LYS A 72 -11.17 -6.40 8.28
C LYS A 72 -11.71 -5.04 8.74
N ALA A 73 -11.53 -4.67 10.01
CA ALA A 73 -12.05 -3.41 10.54
C ALA A 73 -11.31 -2.19 9.95
N GLY A 74 -9.99 -2.30 9.72
CA GLY A 74 -9.20 -1.31 8.99
C GLY A 74 -9.63 -1.18 7.53
N ILE A 75 -9.87 -2.30 6.86
CA ILE A 75 -10.40 -2.32 5.49
C ILE A 75 -11.78 -1.66 5.43
N GLN A 76 -12.69 -2.02 6.34
CA GLN A 76 -14.05 -1.49 6.37
C GLN A 76 -14.07 0.03 6.49
N ARG A 77 -13.29 0.61 7.41
CA ARG A 77 -13.20 2.07 7.58
C ARG A 77 -12.70 2.75 6.31
N SER A 78 -11.65 2.20 5.70
CA SER A 78 -11.07 2.78 4.48
C SER A 78 -12.02 2.69 3.29
N VAL A 79 -12.70 1.55 3.12
CA VAL A 79 -13.71 1.35 2.07
C VAL A 79 -14.91 2.30 2.26
N GLN A 80 -15.36 2.52 3.49
CA GLN A 80 -16.43 3.48 3.77
C GLN A 80 -16.01 4.91 3.42
N THR A 81 -14.81 5.34 3.79
CA THR A 81 -14.28 6.67 3.42
C THR A 81 -14.20 6.82 1.90
N LEU A 82 -13.54 5.89 1.22
CA LEU A 82 -13.41 5.90 -0.24
C LEU A 82 -14.76 5.85 -0.97
N SER A 83 -15.77 5.20 -0.39
CA SER A 83 -17.12 5.20 -0.94
C SER A 83 -17.84 6.53 -0.73
N LYS A 84 -17.71 7.14 0.46
CA LYS A 84 -18.22 8.47 0.75
C LYS A 84 -17.60 9.54 -0.16
N ASP A 85 -16.31 9.39 -0.48
CA ASP A 85 -15.59 10.27 -1.40
C ASP A 85 -15.91 9.97 -2.88
N GLY A 86 -16.75 8.97 -3.14
CA GLY A 86 -17.27 8.64 -4.46
C GLY A 86 -16.34 7.79 -5.32
N PHE A 87 -15.28 7.20 -4.77
CA PHE A 87 -14.33 6.36 -5.52
C PHE A 87 -14.72 4.89 -5.53
N LEU A 88 -15.40 4.42 -4.49
CA LEU A 88 -15.89 3.05 -4.40
C LEU A 88 -17.42 3.01 -4.30
N LYS A 89 -18.00 1.96 -4.86
CA LYS A 89 -19.41 1.63 -4.70
C LYS A 89 -19.51 0.39 -3.80
N ILE A 90 -20.51 0.41 -2.92
CA ILE A 90 -20.83 -0.72 -2.03
C ILE A 90 -22.25 -1.15 -2.37
N GLU A 91 -22.42 -2.40 -2.79
CA GLU A 91 -23.73 -2.99 -3.10
C GLU A 91 -23.93 -4.28 -2.32
N SER A 92 -25.16 -4.53 -1.86
CA SER A 92 -25.50 -5.84 -1.31
C SER A 92 -25.54 -6.88 -2.41
N ASP A 93 -24.97 -8.04 -2.14
CA ASP A 93 -25.03 -9.19 -3.04
C ASP A 93 -26.49 -9.66 -3.23
N ILE A 94 -26.83 -10.04 -4.47
CA ILE A 94 -28.19 -10.42 -4.86
C ILE A 94 -28.57 -11.79 -4.26
N GLU A 95 -27.60 -12.69 -4.09
CA GLU A 95 -27.79 -14.04 -3.58
C GLU A 95 -27.64 -14.11 -2.05
N ASP A 96 -26.69 -13.38 -1.46
CA ASP A 96 -26.51 -13.28 -0.01
C ASP A 96 -26.39 -11.82 0.45
N LYS A 97 -27.52 -11.21 0.84
CA LYS A 97 -27.58 -9.82 1.34
C LYS A 97 -26.68 -9.51 2.54
N ARG A 98 -26.08 -10.52 3.18
CA ARG A 98 -25.08 -10.32 4.25
C ARG A 98 -23.70 -9.99 3.69
N LYS A 99 -23.48 -10.16 2.38
CA LYS A 99 -22.26 -9.80 1.67
C LYS A 99 -22.41 -8.43 1.01
N ASN A 100 -21.38 -7.62 1.16
CA ASN A 100 -21.23 -6.36 0.45
C ASN A 100 -20.14 -6.53 -0.61
N LEU A 101 -20.53 -6.27 -1.84
CA LEU A 101 -19.69 -6.24 -3.03
C LEU A 101 -19.16 -4.82 -3.24
N ILE A 102 -17.86 -4.74 -3.48
CA ILE A 102 -17.11 -3.50 -3.65
C ILE A 102 -16.63 -3.42 -5.08
N SER A 103 -16.87 -2.27 -5.72
CA SER A 103 -16.41 -1.96 -7.07
C SER A 103 -15.93 -0.52 -7.18
N VAL A 104 -15.10 -0.23 -8.18
CA VAL A 104 -14.70 1.15 -8.48
C VAL A 104 -15.81 1.88 -9.22
N THR A 105 -15.99 3.17 -8.91
CA THR A 105 -16.84 4.06 -9.71
C THR A 105 -16.06 4.60 -10.92
N ALA A 106 -16.72 5.35 -11.81
CA ALA A 106 -16.04 6.03 -12.91
C ALA A 106 -14.99 7.04 -12.42
N SER A 107 -15.30 7.82 -11.38
CA SER A 107 -14.34 8.72 -10.73
C SER A 107 -13.23 7.95 -10.01
N GLY A 108 -13.56 6.82 -9.36
CA GLY A 108 -12.60 5.93 -8.74
C GLY A 108 -11.59 5.38 -9.73
N LYS A 109 -12.06 4.93 -10.91
CA LYS A 109 -11.19 4.47 -12.01
C LYS A 109 -10.23 5.56 -12.47
N PHE A 110 -10.74 6.77 -12.73
CA PHE A 110 -9.90 7.91 -13.13
C PHE A 110 -8.83 8.24 -12.07
N VAL A 111 -9.19 8.17 -10.79
CA VAL A 111 -8.26 8.37 -9.67
C VAL A 111 -7.22 7.25 -9.60
N CYS A 112 -7.61 5.99 -9.80
CA CYS A 112 -6.69 4.85 -9.82
C CYS A 112 -5.66 4.96 -10.96
N GLU A 113 -6.09 5.37 -12.16
CA GLU A 113 -5.20 5.59 -13.31
C GLU A 113 -4.18 6.72 -13.02
N LYS A 114 -4.62 7.83 -12.40
CA LYS A 114 -3.72 8.89 -11.95
C LYS A 114 -2.72 8.42 -10.88
N ILE A 115 -3.20 7.67 -9.88
CA ILE A 115 -2.34 7.11 -8.82
C ILE A 115 -1.31 6.15 -9.43
N GLN A 116 -1.71 5.33 -10.39
CA GLN A 116 -0.80 4.42 -11.10
C GLN A 116 0.30 5.18 -11.82
N ALA A 117 -0.05 6.20 -12.61
CA ALA A 117 0.93 7.05 -13.29
C ALA A 117 1.90 7.72 -12.31
N LEU A 118 1.36 8.25 -11.19
CA LEU A 118 2.15 8.88 -10.14
C LEU A 118 3.10 7.89 -9.45
N ALA A 119 2.63 6.68 -9.14
CA ALA A 119 3.44 5.64 -8.53
C ALA A 119 4.59 5.18 -9.44
N ILE A 120 4.34 5.05 -10.75
CA ILE A 120 5.38 4.72 -11.74
C ILE A 120 6.42 5.83 -11.82
N ALA A 121 5.99 7.10 -11.88
CA ALA A 121 6.91 8.24 -11.90
C ALA A 121 7.75 8.31 -10.61
N PHE A 122 7.12 8.12 -9.46
CA PHE A 122 7.79 8.12 -8.16
C PHE A 122 8.80 6.97 -8.04
N HIS A 123 8.44 5.76 -8.47
CA HIS A 123 9.35 4.63 -8.53
C HIS A 123 10.57 4.93 -9.41
N ARG A 124 10.36 5.47 -10.60
CA ARG A 124 11.44 5.84 -11.53
C ARG A 124 12.41 6.85 -10.92
N GLN A 125 11.89 7.89 -10.27
CA GLN A 125 12.72 8.91 -9.59
C GLN A 125 13.57 8.34 -8.46
N ILE A 126 13.15 7.26 -7.80
CA ILE A 126 13.97 6.61 -6.79
C ILE A 126 15.02 5.72 -7.45
N MET A 127 14.59 4.91 -8.43
CA MET A 127 15.45 3.91 -9.04
C MET A 127 16.51 4.48 -9.99
N GLU A 128 16.33 5.69 -10.53
CA GLU A 128 17.32 6.34 -11.39
C GLU A 128 18.69 6.60 -10.72
N TYR A 129 18.74 6.59 -9.39
CA TYR A 129 19.98 6.75 -8.61
C TYR A 129 20.77 5.44 -8.46
N TYR A 130 20.27 4.35 -9.04
CA TYR A 130 20.86 3.02 -8.98
C TYR A 130 21.12 2.49 -10.39
N THR A 131 22.22 1.78 -10.57
CA THR A 131 22.48 1.00 -11.77
C THR A 131 21.45 -0.12 -11.94
N GLU A 132 21.27 -0.63 -13.15
CA GLU A 132 20.35 -1.75 -13.40
C GLU A 132 20.68 -3.00 -12.56
N GLU A 133 21.97 -3.25 -12.31
CA GLU A 133 22.43 -4.36 -11.47
C GLU A 133 22.06 -4.15 -10.00
N GLU A 134 22.24 -2.94 -9.47
CA GLU A 134 21.84 -2.57 -8.11
C GLU A 134 20.32 -2.68 -7.94
N GLN A 135 19.53 -2.21 -8.92
CA GLN A 135 18.08 -2.34 -8.89
C GLN A 135 17.63 -3.82 -8.84
N LYS A 136 18.19 -4.67 -9.72
CA LYS A 136 17.90 -6.11 -9.73
C LYS A 136 18.28 -6.77 -8.40
N THR A 137 19.45 -6.42 -7.87
CA THR A 137 19.94 -6.93 -6.60
C THR A 137 19.03 -6.52 -5.44
N LEU A 138 18.67 -5.24 -5.36
CA LEU A 138 17.76 -4.71 -4.34
C LEU A 138 16.43 -5.45 -4.34
N LEU A 139 15.78 -5.57 -5.49
CA LEU A 139 14.48 -6.25 -5.61
C LEU A 139 14.60 -7.74 -5.26
N SER A 140 15.67 -8.42 -5.70
CA SER A 140 15.91 -9.82 -5.34
C SER A 140 16.09 -10.02 -3.84
N LEU A 141 16.80 -9.10 -3.17
CA LEU A 141 17.03 -9.17 -1.72
C LEU A 141 15.74 -8.89 -0.94
N LEU A 142 14.93 -7.92 -1.36
CA LEU A 142 13.64 -7.62 -0.75
C LEU A 142 12.67 -8.80 -0.88
N ASN A 143 12.51 -9.38 -2.07
CA ASN A 143 11.64 -10.55 -2.28
C ASN A 143 12.09 -11.75 -1.43
N ARG A 144 13.40 -11.99 -1.36
CA ARG A 144 13.95 -13.06 -0.50
C ARG A 144 13.69 -12.77 0.98
N MET A 145 13.79 -11.51 1.39
CA MET A 145 13.54 -11.09 2.77
C MET A 145 12.07 -11.30 3.16
N GLU A 146 11.12 -10.91 2.30
CA GLU A 146 9.68 -11.15 2.51
C GLU A 146 9.40 -12.64 2.77
N GLY A 147 9.87 -13.52 1.88
CA GLY A 147 9.67 -14.97 2.04
C GLY A 147 10.41 -15.60 3.23
N ILE A 148 11.42 -14.92 3.81
CA ILE A 148 12.03 -15.32 5.07
C ILE A 148 11.16 -14.87 6.24
N ILE A 149 10.72 -13.61 6.25
CA ILE A 149 9.93 -13.02 7.35
C ILE A 149 8.65 -13.82 7.59
N GLU A 150 7.95 -14.26 6.54
CA GLU A 150 6.74 -15.10 6.66
C GLU A 150 6.99 -16.44 7.40
N LYS A 151 8.24 -16.92 7.43
CA LYS A 151 8.63 -18.20 8.05
C LYS A 151 9.22 -18.03 9.45
N VAL A 152 9.61 -16.82 9.82
CA VAL A 152 10.24 -16.54 11.11
C VAL A 152 9.15 -16.40 12.16
N ASN A 153 9.18 -17.27 13.17
CA ASN A 153 8.36 -17.12 14.37
C ASN A 153 9.14 -16.27 15.38
N VAL A 154 8.65 -15.07 15.67
CA VAL A 154 9.15 -14.18 16.75
C VAL A 154 8.07 -14.03 17.81
#